data_AF-A0A3M0CQH5-F1
#
_entry.id   AF-A0A3M0CQH5-F1
#
_cell.length_a   1.000
_cell.length_b   1.000
_cell.length_c   1.000
_cell.angle_alpha   90.00
_cell.angle_beta   90.00
_cell.angle_gamma   90.00
#
_symmetry.space_group_name_H-M   'P 1'
#
loop_
_entity.id
_entity.type
_entity.pdbx_description
1 polymer ?
#
loop_
_entity_poly.entity_id
_entity_poly.type
_entity_poly.pdbx_seq_one_letter_code
_entity_poly.pdbx_strand_id
1 'polypeptide(L)'
;MSRIFFKKDEKKSSLFITLAFLLVMLTAIGAVLAGPVHTSNLLNLLPVDTGAFRAELITLTRLAVAGAVILLLVGIVHVLASRSSRFGWRGLLSLVAVPGLAALFFLYGPPLQPAPYLHELTTDLATPPRFHIIPERVYDPLLARDVAGSPLMDDYAARHDTYFADLTTAYFDQAPAILRPRILLTVRSLGWTLVSEGAGNGPVEAYTVTPWFGDRSNFAIRIRENGDGSLLDIRAVSSETGTEAVRNVERIRKFLAALRSSATGTESAGSENNR
;
A
#
# COMPACT_ATOMS: atom_id res chain seq x y z
N MET A 1 -7.01 -72.06 -11.47
CA MET A 1 -6.09 -70.90 -11.55
C MET A 1 -6.76 -69.69 -10.88
N SER A 2 -6.49 -69.45 -9.60
CA SER A 2 -6.98 -68.26 -8.89
C SER A 2 -6.03 -67.10 -9.17
N ARG A 3 -6.50 -66.08 -9.90
CA ARG A 3 -5.76 -64.82 -10.05
C ARG A 3 -5.98 -64.00 -8.77
N ILE A 4 -5.00 -64.05 -7.87
CA ILE A 4 -4.93 -63.14 -6.72
C ILE A 4 -4.74 -61.72 -7.29
N PHE A 5 -5.83 -60.94 -7.34
CA PHE A 5 -5.78 -59.51 -7.61
C PHE A 5 -5.11 -58.84 -6.40
N PHE A 6 -3.80 -58.58 -6.48
CA PHE A 6 -3.13 -57.67 -5.56
C PHE A 6 -3.74 -56.28 -5.78
N LYS A 7 -4.67 -55.89 -4.90
CA LYS A 7 -5.13 -54.51 -4.80
C LYS A 7 -3.90 -53.69 -4.38
N LYS A 8 -3.32 -52.95 -5.32
CA LYS A 8 -2.21 -52.03 -5.04
C LYS A 8 -2.71 -51.08 -3.96
N ASP A 9 -2.14 -51.16 -2.76
CA ASP A 9 -2.46 -50.24 -1.68
C ASP A 9 -2.10 -48.82 -2.14
N GLU A 10 -3.11 -48.09 -2.62
CA GLU A 10 -2.93 -46.70 -3.01
C GLU A 10 -2.62 -45.90 -1.75
N LYS A 11 -1.39 -45.40 -1.68
CA LYS A 11 -0.98 -44.48 -0.61
C LYS A 11 -1.95 -43.30 -0.57
N LYS A 12 -2.52 -43.04 0.60
CA LYS A 12 -3.42 -41.90 0.79
C LYS A 12 -2.61 -40.63 1.03
N SER A 13 -3.15 -39.47 0.66
CA SER A 13 -2.51 -38.20 1.00
C SER A 13 -2.47 -38.04 2.52
N SER A 14 -1.35 -37.54 3.05
CA SER A 14 -1.25 -37.19 4.47
C SER A 14 -2.39 -36.25 4.88
N LEU A 15 -3.05 -36.52 6.01
CA LEU A 15 -4.10 -35.65 6.57
C LEU A 15 -3.55 -34.24 6.78
N PHE A 16 -2.36 -34.11 7.37
CA PHE A 16 -1.71 -32.82 7.63
C PHE A 16 -1.43 -32.04 6.34
N ILE A 17 -1.00 -32.71 5.27
CA ILE A 17 -0.80 -32.07 3.96
C ILE A 17 -2.13 -31.60 3.37
N THR A 18 -3.18 -32.40 3.54
CA THR A 18 -4.53 -32.00 3.08
C THR A 18 -5.04 -30.80 3.87
N LEU A 19 -4.82 -30.76 5.19
CA LEU A 19 -5.18 -29.62 6.02
C LEU A 19 -4.36 -28.37 5.68
N ALA A 20 -3.05 -28.50 5.45
CA ALA A 20 -2.20 -27.39 5.00
C ALA A 20 -2.70 -26.81 3.68
N PHE A 21 -3.04 -27.68 2.73
CA PHE A 21 -3.59 -27.30 1.43
C PHE A 21 -4.95 -26.59 1.56
N LEU A 22 -5.87 -27.12 2.36
CA LEU A 22 -7.18 -26.48 2.57
C LEU A 22 -7.03 -25.13 3.26
N LEU A 23 -6.16 -25.02 4.26
CA LEU A 23 -5.93 -23.78 4.98
C LEU A 23 -5.35 -22.69 4.07
N VAL A 24 -4.32 -23.00 3.27
CA VAL A 24 -3.76 -22.01 2.33
C VAL A 24 -4.77 -21.61 1.25
N MET A 25 -5.60 -22.54 0.78
CA MET A 25 -6.66 -22.23 -0.19
C MET A 25 -7.74 -21.32 0.40
N LEU A 26 -8.23 -21.63 1.61
CA LEU A 26 -9.21 -20.79 2.30
C LEU A 26 -8.64 -19.41 2.60
N THR A 27 -7.38 -19.33 3.00
CA THR A 27 -6.70 -18.05 3.26
C THR A 27 -6.55 -17.24 1.97
N ALA A 28 -6.16 -17.88 0.86
CA ALA A 28 -6.05 -17.22 -0.44
C ALA A 28 -7.42 -16.71 -0.91
N ILE A 29 -8.49 -17.51 -0.79
CA ILE A 29 -9.86 -17.08 -1.11
C ILE A 29 -10.27 -15.91 -0.21
N GLY A 30 -10.04 -15.99 1.10
CA GLY A 30 -10.34 -14.91 2.03
C GLY A 30 -9.63 -13.60 1.67
N ALA A 31 -8.34 -13.67 1.35
CA ALA A 31 -7.57 -12.50 0.90
C ALA A 31 -8.09 -11.93 -0.44
N VAL A 32 -8.49 -12.80 -1.38
CA VAL A 32 -9.10 -12.44 -2.68
C VAL A 32 -10.55 -11.95 -2.54
N LEU A 33 -11.23 -12.19 -1.43
CA LEU A 33 -12.56 -11.64 -1.21
C LEU A 33 -12.53 -10.37 -0.34
N ALA A 34 -11.50 -10.19 0.49
CA ALA A 34 -11.48 -9.14 1.49
C ALA A 34 -11.56 -7.72 0.92
N GLY A 35 -10.86 -7.41 -0.17
CA GLY A 35 -10.89 -6.09 -0.82
C GLY A 35 -12.26 -5.75 -1.42
N PRO A 36 -12.82 -6.62 -2.31
CA PRO A 36 -14.18 -6.45 -2.83
C PRO A 36 -15.25 -6.37 -1.74
N VAL A 37 -15.15 -7.20 -0.70
CA VAL A 37 -16.09 -7.16 0.43
C VAL A 37 -15.96 -5.84 1.19
N HIS A 38 -14.75 -5.34 1.42
CA HIS A 38 -14.48 -4.05 2.06
C HIS A 38 -15.05 -2.87 1.27
N THR A 39 -14.84 -2.86 -0.04
CA THR A 39 -15.32 -1.79 -0.93
C THR A 39 -16.82 -1.87 -1.22
N SER A 40 -17.45 -3.01 -0.93
CA SER A 40 -18.89 -3.19 -1.10
C SER A 40 -19.67 -2.67 0.12
N ASN A 41 -20.92 -2.25 -0.12
CA ASN A 41 -21.84 -1.85 0.96
C ASN A 41 -22.26 -3.01 1.90
N LEU A 42 -21.73 -4.23 1.71
CA LEU A 42 -22.09 -5.41 2.52
C LEU A 42 -21.71 -5.24 3.99
N LEU A 43 -20.62 -4.52 4.28
CA LEU A 43 -20.16 -4.26 5.64
C LEU A 43 -20.75 -2.99 6.26
N ASN A 44 -21.49 -2.15 5.51
CA ASN A 44 -22.05 -0.88 6.01
C ASN A 44 -23.07 -1.05 7.14
N LEU A 45 -23.57 -2.27 7.35
CA LEU A 45 -24.48 -2.60 8.45
C LEU A 45 -23.74 -2.91 9.77
N LEU A 46 -22.42 -3.07 9.71
CA LEU A 46 -21.57 -3.32 10.87
C LEU A 46 -20.69 -2.08 11.09
N PRO A 47 -20.54 -1.58 12.33
CA PRO A 47 -19.66 -0.46 12.64
C PRO A 47 -18.19 -0.92 12.61
N VAL A 48 -17.70 -1.33 11.45
CA VAL A 48 -16.35 -1.86 11.26
C VAL A 48 -15.44 -0.72 10.83
N ASP A 49 -14.46 -0.39 11.67
CA ASP A 49 -13.38 0.53 11.31
C ASP A 49 -12.50 -0.14 10.22
N THR A 50 -12.27 0.58 9.11
CA THR A 50 -11.58 0.02 7.94
C THR A 50 -10.12 -0.29 8.22
N GLY A 51 -9.46 0.53 9.05
CA GLY A 51 -8.12 0.29 9.54
C GLY A 51 -8.06 -0.98 10.40
N ALA A 52 -9.00 -1.14 11.33
CA ALA A 52 -9.12 -2.32 12.19
C ALA A 52 -9.39 -3.59 11.37
N PHE A 53 -10.32 -3.55 10.41
CA PHE A 53 -10.62 -4.67 9.50
C PHE A 53 -9.38 -5.18 8.80
N ARG A 54 -8.57 -4.26 8.26
CA ARG A 54 -7.33 -4.62 7.58
C ARG A 54 -6.33 -5.21 8.55
N ALA A 55 -6.12 -4.60 9.72
CA ALA A 55 -5.20 -5.10 10.73
C ALA A 55 -5.57 -6.52 11.22
N GLU A 56 -6.86 -6.80 11.39
CA GLU A 56 -7.36 -8.13 11.74
C GLU A 56 -7.15 -9.12 10.59
N LEU A 57 -7.52 -8.76 9.36
CA LEU A 57 -7.29 -9.58 8.17
C LEU A 57 -5.81 -9.98 8.03
N ILE A 58 -4.93 -9.01 8.24
CA ILE A 58 -3.47 -9.18 8.25
C ILE A 58 -3.05 -10.19 9.32
N THR A 59 -3.55 -10.03 10.54
CA THR A 59 -3.22 -10.89 11.66
C THR A 59 -3.70 -12.32 11.44
N LEU A 60 -4.95 -12.48 10.99
CA LEU A 60 -5.54 -13.78 10.68
C LEU A 60 -4.80 -14.48 9.54
N THR A 61 -4.42 -13.74 8.49
CA THR A 61 -3.63 -14.28 7.37
C THR A 61 -2.27 -14.77 7.85
N ARG A 62 -1.57 -14.01 8.71
CA ARG A 62 -0.27 -14.41 9.29
C ARG A 62 -0.39 -15.70 10.11
N LEU A 63 -1.41 -15.79 10.96
CA LEU A 63 -1.66 -16.99 11.76
C LEU A 63 -2.00 -18.20 10.88
N ALA A 64 -2.81 -18.00 9.83
CA ALA A 64 -3.17 -19.07 8.90
C ALA A 64 -1.96 -19.56 8.08
N VAL A 65 -1.10 -18.65 7.60
CA VAL A 65 0.15 -19.01 6.93
C VAL A 65 1.08 -19.78 7.88
N ALA A 66 1.27 -19.31 9.11
CA ALA A 66 2.08 -20.01 10.11
C ALA A 66 1.53 -21.41 10.41
N GLY A 67 0.21 -21.54 10.57
CA GLY A 67 -0.46 -22.83 10.73
C GLY A 67 -0.27 -23.74 9.52
N ALA A 68 -0.36 -23.22 8.30
CA ALA A 68 -0.14 -23.98 7.07
C ALA A 68 1.30 -24.47 6.94
N VAL A 69 2.30 -23.65 7.34
CA VAL A 69 3.70 -24.06 7.41
C VAL A 69 3.88 -25.22 8.40
N ILE A 70 3.34 -25.11 9.62
CA ILE A 70 3.44 -26.17 10.63
C ILE A 70 2.79 -27.47 10.13
N LEU A 71 1.58 -27.39 9.58
CA LEU A 71 0.88 -28.55 9.00
C LEU A 71 1.65 -29.18 7.84
N LEU A 72 2.31 -28.36 7.01
CA LEU A 72 3.14 -28.86 5.91
C LEU A 72 4.38 -29.59 6.44
N LEU A 73 5.08 -29.03 7.43
CA LEU A 73 6.26 -29.65 8.04
C LEU A 73 5.90 -30.97 8.73
N VAL A 74 4.85 -30.98 9.56
CA VAL A 74 4.33 -32.22 10.19
C VAL A 74 3.89 -33.21 9.12
N GLY A 75 3.28 -32.72 8.04
CA GLY A 75 2.89 -33.52 6.88
C GLY A 75 4.06 -34.20 6.18
N ILE A 76 5.19 -33.50 6.00
CA ILE A 76 6.43 -34.04 5.47
C ILE A 76 6.97 -35.14 6.39
N VAL A 77 7.08 -34.86 7.69
CA VAL A 77 7.52 -35.85 8.68
C VAL A 77 6.62 -37.09 8.67
N HIS A 78 5.29 -36.91 8.62
CA HIS A 78 4.34 -38.01 8.54
C HIS A 78 4.52 -38.84 7.27
N VAL A 79 4.77 -38.23 6.11
CA VAL A 79 5.04 -38.95 4.86
C VAL A 79 6.37 -39.72 4.93
N LEU A 80 7.40 -39.14 5.55
CA LEU A 80 8.70 -39.81 5.73
C LEU A 80 8.62 -40.99 6.71
N ALA A 81 7.82 -40.87 7.77
CA ALA A 81 7.66 -41.90 8.79
C ALA A 81 6.64 -43.00 8.41
N SER A 82 5.69 -42.72 7.52
CA SER A 82 4.60 -43.64 7.17
C SER A 82 4.80 -44.35 5.84
N ARG A 83 4.62 -45.67 5.83
CA ARG A 83 4.65 -46.50 4.61
C ARG A 83 3.39 -46.32 3.74
N SER A 84 2.28 -45.85 4.31
CA SER A 84 0.96 -45.77 3.67
C SER A 84 0.54 -44.35 3.25
N SER A 85 1.35 -43.35 3.59
CA SER A 85 1.10 -41.93 3.28
C SER A 85 1.89 -41.45 2.06
N ARG A 86 1.36 -40.49 1.31
CA ARG A 86 2.07 -39.80 0.22
C ARG A 86 1.92 -38.29 0.30
N PHE A 87 2.91 -37.59 -0.24
CA PHE A 87 2.92 -36.14 -0.38
C PHE A 87 1.89 -35.67 -1.42
N GLY A 88 1.94 -36.26 -2.61
CA GLY A 88 0.98 -36.03 -3.69
C GLY A 88 0.96 -34.59 -4.21
N TRP A 89 0.01 -34.30 -5.10
CA TRP A 89 -0.15 -32.98 -5.72
C TRP A 89 -0.49 -31.88 -4.71
N ARG A 90 -1.22 -32.20 -3.63
CA ARG A 90 -1.56 -31.25 -2.56
C ARG A 90 -0.31 -30.72 -1.86
N GLY A 91 0.65 -31.59 -1.56
CA GLY A 91 1.91 -31.17 -0.96
C GLY A 91 2.72 -30.28 -1.90
N LEU A 92 2.77 -30.61 -3.20
CA LEU A 92 3.46 -29.81 -4.21
C LEU A 92 2.85 -28.42 -4.34
N LEU A 93 1.52 -28.31 -4.39
CA LEU A 93 0.84 -27.02 -4.42
C LEU A 93 1.08 -26.23 -3.14
N SER A 94 1.03 -26.87 -1.96
CA SER A 94 1.30 -26.19 -0.69
C SER A 94 2.74 -25.66 -0.59
N LEU A 95 3.73 -26.33 -1.17
CA LEU A 95 5.12 -25.85 -1.22
C LEU A 95 5.28 -24.54 -2.00
N VAL A 96 4.39 -24.27 -2.96
CA VAL A 96 4.40 -23.03 -3.76
C VAL A 96 3.45 -22.00 -3.17
N ALA A 97 2.24 -22.41 -2.82
CA ALA A 97 1.18 -21.53 -2.37
C ALA A 97 1.47 -20.87 -1.02
N VAL A 98 2.04 -21.61 -0.06
CA VAL A 98 2.36 -21.08 1.27
C VAL A 98 3.41 -19.95 1.21
N PRO A 99 4.60 -20.14 0.62
CA PRO A 99 5.56 -19.05 0.49
C PRO A 99 5.09 -17.96 -0.48
N GLY A 100 4.35 -18.29 -1.54
CA GLY A 100 3.76 -17.29 -2.45
C GLY A 100 2.79 -16.35 -1.73
N LEU A 101 1.89 -16.91 -0.90
CA LEU A 101 0.95 -16.13 -0.11
C LEU A 101 1.66 -15.31 0.96
N ALA A 102 2.70 -15.86 1.60
CA ALA A 102 3.55 -15.11 2.52
C ALA A 102 4.24 -13.93 1.81
N ALA A 103 4.81 -14.14 0.62
CA ALA A 103 5.53 -13.11 -0.14
C ALA A 103 4.60 -11.98 -0.60
N LEU A 104 3.42 -12.30 -1.14
CA LEU A 104 2.40 -11.30 -1.47
C LEU A 104 2.04 -10.46 -0.25
N PHE A 105 1.90 -11.11 0.91
CA PHE A 105 1.58 -10.42 2.14
C PHE A 105 2.72 -9.53 2.63
N PHE A 106 3.98 -9.94 2.53
CA PHE A 106 5.13 -9.09 2.84
C PHE A 106 5.24 -7.89 1.88
N LEU A 107 4.87 -8.06 0.62
CA LEU A 107 4.97 -7.01 -0.41
C LEU A 107 3.85 -5.97 -0.30
N TYR A 108 2.63 -6.41 0.02
CA TYR A 108 1.43 -5.56 0.03
C TYR A 108 0.85 -5.28 1.42
N GLY A 109 1.41 -5.92 2.46
CA GLY A 109 1.06 -5.67 3.85
C GLY A 109 1.59 -4.34 4.37
N PRO A 110 1.17 -3.91 5.56
CA PRO A 110 1.73 -2.73 6.20
C PRO A 110 3.24 -2.95 6.44
N PRO A 111 4.03 -1.88 6.38
CA PRO A 111 5.47 -1.95 6.64
C PRO A 111 5.74 -2.62 8.00
N LEU A 112 6.82 -3.40 8.07
CA LEU A 112 7.25 -4.08 9.30
C LEU A 112 7.80 -3.10 10.36
N GLN A 113 8.12 -1.87 9.96
CA GLN A 113 8.59 -0.85 10.88
C GLN A 113 7.42 -0.18 11.60
N PRO A 114 7.54 0.09 12.91
CA PRO A 114 6.57 0.86 13.68
C PRO A 114 6.67 2.34 13.27
N ALA A 115 6.23 2.67 12.06
CA ALA A 115 6.02 4.06 11.69
C ALA A 115 4.79 4.58 12.43
N PRO A 116 4.82 5.83 12.94
CA PRO A 116 3.68 6.41 13.60
C PRO A 116 2.52 6.49 12.62
N TYR A 117 1.34 6.24 13.16
CA TYR A 117 0.10 6.40 12.44
C TYR A 117 -0.14 7.88 12.15
N LEU A 118 0.18 8.37 10.93
CA LEU A 118 -0.04 9.75 10.47
C LEU A 118 -0.87 9.79 9.17
N HIS A 119 -2.19 9.92 9.26
CA HIS A 119 -3.07 9.87 8.07
C HIS A 119 -3.01 11.13 7.19
N GLU A 120 -2.35 12.17 7.67
CA GLU A 120 -1.93 13.36 6.94
C GLU A 120 -0.41 13.51 6.98
N LEU A 121 0.18 13.93 5.85
CA LEU A 121 1.60 14.24 5.72
C LEU A 121 1.78 15.52 4.89
N THR A 122 2.81 16.29 5.20
CA THR A 122 3.11 17.52 4.47
C THR A 122 4.61 17.77 4.42
N THR A 123 5.11 18.30 3.32
CA THR A 123 6.50 18.74 3.22
C THR A 123 6.75 20.11 3.84
N ASP A 124 5.68 20.85 4.16
CA ASP A 124 5.72 22.12 4.88
C ASP A 124 4.78 22.01 6.09
N LEU A 125 5.36 21.81 7.28
CA LEU A 125 4.62 21.71 8.54
C LEU A 125 4.13 23.08 9.04
N ALA A 126 4.81 24.17 8.67
CA ALA A 126 4.48 25.51 9.14
C ALA A 126 3.25 26.05 8.40
N THR A 127 3.21 25.85 7.07
CA THR A 127 2.10 26.28 6.23
C THR A 127 1.67 25.20 5.23
N PRO A 128 1.03 24.11 5.65
CA PRO A 128 0.66 23.02 4.74
C PRO A 128 -0.19 23.50 3.56
N PRO A 129 0.03 23.00 2.33
CA PRO A 129 -0.84 23.26 1.19
C PRO A 129 -2.32 22.99 1.51
N ARG A 130 -3.20 23.92 1.16
CA ARG A 130 -4.65 23.76 1.34
C ARG A 130 -5.29 23.20 0.09
N PHE A 131 -6.37 22.45 0.22
CA PHE A 131 -7.19 22.10 -0.94
C PHE A 131 -8.15 23.24 -1.26
N HIS A 132 -8.32 23.54 -2.54
CA HIS A 132 -9.25 24.55 -3.05
C HIS A 132 -10.47 23.91 -3.73
N ILE A 133 -10.27 22.79 -4.45
CA ILE A 133 -11.33 22.10 -5.19
C ILE A 133 -11.78 20.83 -4.48
N ILE A 134 -10.84 20.00 -4.04
CA ILE A 134 -11.09 18.85 -3.17
C ILE A 134 -11.53 19.39 -1.80
N PRO A 135 -12.64 18.91 -1.22
CA PRO A 135 -13.02 19.30 0.13
C PRO A 135 -11.94 18.93 1.15
N GLU A 136 -11.61 19.87 2.03
CA GLU A 136 -10.72 19.65 3.16
C GLU A 136 -11.28 18.51 4.05
N ARG A 137 -10.41 17.62 4.55
CA ARG A 137 -10.82 16.64 5.54
C ARG A 137 -11.16 17.37 6.84
N VAL A 138 -12.36 17.13 7.35
CA VAL A 138 -12.76 17.60 8.67
C VAL A 138 -12.45 16.51 9.69
N TYR A 139 -11.64 16.84 10.68
CA TYR A 139 -11.33 15.96 11.79
C TYR A 139 -12.27 16.26 12.95
N ASP A 140 -12.96 15.22 13.45
CA ASP A 140 -13.75 15.34 14.67
C ASP A 140 -12.84 15.21 15.90
N PRO A 141 -12.65 16.27 16.70
CA PRO A 141 -11.77 16.23 17.87
C PRO A 141 -12.30 15.30 18.97
N LEU A 142 -13.58 14.92 18.94
CA LEU A 142 -14.19 13.99 19.89
C LEU A 142 -13.94 12.53 19.51
N LEU A 143 -13.51 12.26 18.29
CA LEU A 143 -13.22 10.91 17.81
C LEU A 143 -11.72 10.65 17.85
N ALA A 144 -11.28 9.80 18.78
CA ALA A 144 -9.87 9.43 18.93
C ALA A 144 -9.22 8.94 17.63
N ARG A 145 -9.98 8.29 16.74
CA ARG A 145 -9.50 7.83 15.42
C ARG A 145 -9.22 8.97 14.43
N ASP A 146 -9.92 10.08 14.54
CA ASP A 146 -9.74 11.27 13.68
C ASP A 146 -8.66 12.17 14.26
N VAL A 147 -8.49 12.21 15.58
CA VAL A 147 -7.34 12.88 16.22
C VAL A 147 -6.05 12.12 15.93
N ALA A 148 -6.02 10.80 16.12
CA ALA A 148 -4.83 9.98 15.98
C ALA A 148 -4.22 10.07 14.57
N GLY A 149 -3.03 10.67 14.47
CA GLY A 149 -2.33 10.83 13.21
C GLY A 149 -2.74 12.03 12.35
N SER A 150 -3.58 12.90 12.89
CA SER A 150 -3.92 14.20 12.29
C SER A 150 -3.04 15.30 12.89
N PRO A 151 -3.06 16.50 12.30
CA PRO A 151 -2.51 17.70 12.95
C PRO A 151 -3.18 18.07 14.29
N LEU A 152 -4.31 17.47 14.68
CA LEU A 152 -4.92 17.66 16.01
C LEU A 152 -4.19 16.90 17.13
N MET A 153 -3.29 15.98 16.79
CA MET A 153 -2.51 15.23 17.76
C MET A 153 -1.34 16.07 18.29
N ASP A 154 -1.21 16.18 19.62
CA ASP A 154 -0.24 17.05 20.29
C ASP A 154 1.21 16.86 19.83
N ASP A 155 1.61 15.61 19.54
CA ASP A 155 2.98 15.25 19.13
C ASP A 155 3.14 15.05 17.60
N TYR A 156 2.18 15.50 16.80
CA TYR A 156 2.18 15.31 15.33
C TYR A 156 3.48 15.77 14.68
N ALA A 157 3.92 17.01 14.93
CA ALA A 157 5.14 17.56 14.33
C ALA A 157 6.40 16.78 14.76
N ALA A 158 6.50 16.45 16.05
CA ALA A 158 7.64 15.68 16.57
C ALA A 158 7.72 14.28 15.94
N ARG A 159 6.58 13.62 15.74
CA ARG A 159 6.52 12.33 15.04
C ARG A 159 6.84 12.45 13.56
N HIS A 160 6.33 13.49 12.91
CA HIS A 160 6.66 13.79 11.53
C HIS A 160 8.17 13.93 11.35
N ASP A 161 8.82 14.76 12.18
CA ASP A 161 10.27 14.98 12.11
C ASP A 161 11.07 13.73 12.45
N THR A 162 10.61 12.92 13.42
CA THR A 162 11.34 11.71 13.82
C THR A 162 11.35 10.64 12.72
N TYR A 163 10.23 10.46 12.01
CA TYR A 163 10.05 9.34 11.08
C TYR A 163 10.09 9.74 9.60
N PHE A 164 9.85 11.01 9.29
CA PHE A 164 9.68 11.56 7.95
C PHE A 164 10.48 12.86 7.75
N ALA A 165 11.63 13.00 8.41
CA ALA A 165 12.53 14.15 8.30
C ALA A 165 12.93 14.53 6.86
N ASP A 166 12.89 13.58 5.93
CA ASP A 166 13.20 13.82 4.52
C ASP A 166 12.06 14.48 3.74
N LEU A 167 10.82 14.45 4.25
CA LEU A 167 9.68 15.12 3.66
C LEU A 167 9.71 16.62 4.00
N THR A 168 10.50 17.36 3.24
CA THR A 168 10.67 18.81 3.35
C THR A 168 10.38 19.50 2.02
N THR A 169 10.12 20.81 2.06
CA THR A 169 9.92 21.64 0.86
C THR A 169 11.01 21.36 -0.18
N ALA A 170 10.61 21.00 -1.39
CA ALA A 170 11.53 20.68 -2.46
C ALA A 170 11.88 21.94 -3.27
N TYR A 171 13.16 22.07 -3.62
CA TYR A 171 13.70 23.18 -4.40
C TYR A 171 13.93 22.75 -5.86
N PHE A 172 13.61 23.65 -6.78
CA PHE A 172 13.81 23.47 -8.22
C PHE A 172 14.36 24.76 -8.84
N ASP A 173 15.32 24.64 -9.74
CA ASP A 173 15.94 25.79 -10.43
C ASP A 173 15.03 26.36 -11.53
N GLN A 174 13.93 25.69 -11.85
CA GLN A 174 12.96 26.15 -12.82
C GLN A 174 11.91 27.07 -12.19
N ALA A 175 11.59 28.17 -12.87
CA ALA A 175 10.49 29.05 -12.50
C ALA A 175 9.13 28.30 -12.49
N PRO A 176 8.13 28.77 -11.71
CA PRO A 176 6.85 28.06 -11.56
C PRO A 176 6.12 27.79 -12.88
N ALA A 177 6.23 28.69 -13.86
CA ALA A 177 5.63 28.56 -15.19
C ALA A 177 6.18 27.36 -15.98
N ILE A 178 7.44 26.97 -15.74
CA ILE A 178 8.09 25.82 -16.38
C ILE A 178 7.88 24.55 -15.56
N LEU A 179 7.89 24.67 -14.22
CA LEU A 179 7.74 23.52 -13.33
C LEU A 179 6.31 22.97 -13.33
N ARG A 180 5.30 23.83 -13.43
CA ARG A 180 3.88 23.42 -13.34
C ARG A 180 3.46 22.41 -14.42
N PRO A 181 3.72 22.61 -15.73
CA PRO A 181 3.41 21.59 -16.74
C PRO A 181 4.07 20.24 -16.45
N ARG A 182 5.30 20.23 -15.91
CA ARG A 182 6.02 19.00 -15.55
C ARG A 182 5.41 18.29 -14.35
N ILE A 183 4.89 19.05 -13.37
CA ILE A 183 4.10 18.50 -12.26
C ILE A 183 2.85 17.82 -12.81
N LEU A 184 2.10 18.46 -13.71
CA LEU A 184 0.88 17.88 -14.30
C LEU A 184 1.17 16.58 -15.06
N LEU A 185 2.24 16.55 -15.84
CA LEU A 185 2.70 15.35 -16.53
C LEU A 185 3.11 14.26 -15.53
N THR A 186 3.83 14.63 -14.46
CA THR A 186 4.26 13.68 -13.43
C THR A 186 3.05 13.05 -12.72
N VAL A 187 2.06 13.85 -12.31
CA VAL A 187 0.78 13.38 -11.73
C VAL A 187 0.14 12.32 -12.64
N ARG A 188 -0.01 12.63 -13.93
CA ARG A 188 -0.61 11.70 -14.90
C ARG A 188 0.25 10.45 -15.13
N SER A 189 1.56 10.59 -15.20
CA SER A 189 2.49 9.47 -15.42
C SER A 189 2.50 8.45 -14.27
N LEU A 190 2.21 8.90 -13.06
CA LEU A 190 2.06 8.05 -11.87
C LEU A 190 0.66 7.44 -11.73
N GLY A 191 -0.22 7.67 -12.71
CA GLY A 191 -1.60 7.19 -12.70
C GLY A 191 -2.50 7.90 -11.69
N TRP A 192 -2.11 9.08 -11.21
CA TRP A 192 -2.96 9.87 -10.32
C TRP A 192 -4.04 10.58 -11.15
N THR A 193 -5.25 10.66 -10.60
CA THR A 193 -6.35 11.40 -11.21
C THR A 193 -6.22 12.87 -10.87
N LEU A 194 -6.03 13.70 -11.88
CA LEU A 194 -5.97 15.15 -11.74
C LEU A 194 -7.37 15.73 -11.51
N VAL A 195 -7.51 16.56 -10.49
CA VAL A 195 -8.75 17.27 -10.13
C VAL A 195 -8.66 18.75 -10.48
N SER A 196 -7.50 19.37 -10.25
CA SER A 196 -7.25 20.78 -10.53
C SER A 196 -5.81 20.99 -11.00
N GLU A 197 -5.63 21.83 -12.02
CA GLU A 197 -4.32 22.30 -12.48
C GLU A 197 -3.79 23.50 -11.67
N GLY A 198 -4.63 24.02 -10.76
CA GLY A 198 -4.34 25.22 -9.97
C GLY A 198 -4.41 26.49 -10.83
N ALA A 199 -5.51 27.24 -10.72
CA ALA A 199 -5.62 28.55 -11.37
C ALA A 199 -4.75 29.59 -10.62
N GLY A 200 -4.02 30.42 -11.38
CA GLY A 200 -3.10 31.42 -10.82
C GLY A 200 -2.06 30.79 -9.89
N ASN A 201 -2.04 31.24 -8.63
CA ASN A 201 -1.14 30.71 -7.60
C ASN A 201 -1.75 29.56 -6.78
N GLY A 202 -2.87 28.99 -7.22
CA GLY A 202 -3.50 27.84 -6.57
C GLY A 202 -2.71 26.52 -6.75
N PRO A 203 -2.93 25.54 -5.86
CA PRO A 203 -2.25 24.26 -5.91
C PRO A 203 -2.78 23.38 -7.05
N VAL A 204 -1.92 22.49 -7.53
CA VAL A 204 -2.35 21.33 -8.32
C VAL A 204 -2.97 20.32 -7.36
N GLU A 205 -4.16 19.85 -7.67
CA GLU A 205 -4.87 18.87 -6.82
C GLU A 205 -5.12 17.58 -7.59
N ALA A 206 -4.82 16.47 -6.94
CA ALA A 206 -4.98 15.14 -7.53
C ALA A 206 -5.38 14.14 -6.45
N TYR A 207 -5.82 12.96 -6.87
CA TYR A 207 -5.97 11.83 -5.97
C TYR A 207 -5.51 10.53 -6.60
N THR A 208 -5.18 9.56 -5.77
CA THR A 208 -4.97 8.17 -6.18
C THR A 208 -5.83 7.25 -5.34
N VAL A 209 -6.17 6.10 -5.90
CA VAL A 209 -6.94 5.06 -5.21
C VAL A 209 -6.05 3.82 -5.13
N THR A 210 -5.84 3.30 -3.93
CA THR A 210 -5.15 2.03 -3.73
C THR A 210 -5.99 0.94 -4.39
N PRO A 211 -5.41 0.17 -5.33
CA PRO A 211 -6.12 -0.96 -5.91
C PRO A 211 -6.58 -1.91 -4.81
N TRP A 212 -7.63 -2.68 -5.10
CA TRP A 212 -8.17 -3.73 -4.22
C TRP A 212 -8.97 -3.26 -3.00
N PHE A 213 -8.42 -2.36 -2.18
CA PHE A 213 -9.10 -1.86 -0.97
C PHE A 213 -9.86 -0.55 -1.19
N GLY A 214 -9.62 0.15 -2.31
CA GLY A 214 -10.36 1.35 -2.68
C GLY A 214 -10.00 2.59 -1.87
N ASP A 215 -8.95 2.53 -1.03
CA ASP A 215 -8.55 3.67 -0.22
C ASP A 215 -8.12 4.85 -1.10
N ARG A 216 -8.65 6.04 -0.82
CA ARG A 216 -8.30 7.25 -1.57
C ARG A 216 -7.29 8.10 -0.80
N SER A 217 -6.30 8.64 -1.52
CA SER A 217 -5.40 9.66 -1.00
C SER A 217 -5.45 10.89 -1.88
N ASN A 218 -5.75 12.04 -1.29
CA ASN A 218 -5.80 13.33 -1.95
C ASN A 218 -4.47 14.07 -1.77
N PHE A 219 -4.02 14.77 -2.80
CA PHE A 219 -2.77 15.50 -2.85
C PHE A 219 -3.03 16.96 -3.22
N ALA A 220 -2.48 17.88 -2.43
CA ALA A 220 -2.37 19.29 -2.78
C ALA A 220 -0.88 19.62 -2.99
N ILE A 221 -0.54 20.07 -4.19
CA ILE A 221 0.83 20.36 -4.63
C ILE A 221 0.92 21.86 -4.89
N ARG A 222 1.51 22.60 -3.96
CA ARG A 222 1.67 24.05 -4.02
C ARG A 222 3.05 24.40 -4.58
N ILE A 223 3.07 25.33 -5.53
CA ILE A 223 4.29 25.87 -6.13
C ILE A 223 4.39 27.34 -5.72
N ARG A 224 5.55 27.76 -5.19
CA ARG A 224 5.84 29.15 -4.81
C ARG A 224 7.10 29.62 -5.54
N GLU A 225 7.15 30.91 -5.84
CA GLU A 225 8.35 31.55 -6.40
C GLU A 225 9.48 31.54 -5.36
N ASN A 226 10.71 31.38 -5.84
CA ASN A 226 11.93 31.50 -5.03
C ASN A 226 13.09 31.97 -5.90
N GLY A 227 13.22 33.29 -6.07
CA GLY A 227 14.14 33.89 -7.02
C GLY A 227 13.79 33.44 -8.44
N ASP A 228 14.79 32.95 -9.18
CA ASP A 228 14.61 32.39 -10.53
C ASP A 228 14.03 30.96 -10.52
N GLY A 229 13.95 30.34 -9.33
CA GLY A 229 13.48 28.97 -9.13
C GLY A 229 12.10 28.88 -8.46
N SER A 230 11.79 27.68 -7.95
CA SER A 230 10.54 27.36 -7.28
C SER A 230 10.74 26.58 -6.00
N LEU A 231 9.83 26.80 -5.05
CA LEU A 231 9.58 25.92 -3.91
C LEU A 231 8.34 25.07 -4.20
N LEU A 232 8.44 23.79 -3.90
CA LEU A 232 7.37 22.83 -4.08
C LEU A 232 7.01 22.21 -2.73
N ASP A 233 5.77 22.45 -2.30
CA ASP A 233 5.19 21.87 -1.10
C ASP A 233 4.11 20.87 -1.48
N ILE A 234 4.08 19.70 -0.84
CA ILE A 234 3.10 18.65 -1.07
C ILE A 234 2.43 18.30 0.25
N ARG A 235 1.10 18.28 0.27
CA ARG A 235 0.29 17.70 1.33
C ARG A 235 -0.47 16.50 0.80
N ALA A 236 -0.47 15.41 1.56
CA ALA A 236 -1.19 14.18 1.27
C ALA A 236 -2.15 13.84 2.42
N VAL A 237 -3.43 13.64 2.11
CA VAL A 237 -4.48 13.33 3.08
C VAL A 237 -5.22 12.07 2.66
N SER A 238 -5.33 11.10 3.56
CA SER A 238 -6.05 9.85 3.32
C SER A 238 -7.55 9.98 3.66
N SER A 239 -8.43 9.41 2.84
CA SER A 239 -9.88 9.38 3.09
C SER A 239 -10.25 8.45 4.24
N GLU A 240 -9.45 7.42 4.47
CA GLU A 240 -9.63 6.44 5.54
C GLU A 240 -8.45 6.43 6.50
N THR A 241 -8.71 5.92 7.69
CA THR A 241 -7.83 5.99 8.85
C THR A 241 -6.65 5.00 8.69
N GLY A 242 -5.55 5.54 8.14
CA GLY A 242 -4.19 5.51 8.69
C GLY A 242 -3.19 4.37 8.42
N THR A 243 -3.48 3.37 7.58
CA THR A 243 -2.39 2.58 6.95
C THR A 243 -1.89 3.17 5.62
N GLU A 244 -2.70 4.02 4.97
CA GLU A 244 -2.34 4.74 3.74
C GLU A 244 -1.31 5.86 3.96
N ALA A 245 -1.24 6.36 5.19
CA ALA A 245 -0.20 7.24 5.71
C ALA A 245 1.21 6.89 5.18
N VAL A 246 1.66 5.67 5.47
CA VAL A 246 3.01 5.24 5.11
C VAL A 246 3.14 5.06 3.59
N ARG A 247 2.06 4.72 2.89
CA ARG A 247 2.06 4.69 1.42
C ARG A 247 2.19 6.09 0.82
N ASN A 248 1.64 7.12 1.48
CA ASN A 248 1.77 8.51 1.02
C ASN A 248 3.21 9.02 1.10
N VAL A 249 3.99 8.59 2.08
CA VAL A 249 5.45 8.86 2.13
C VAL A 249 6.11 8.40 0.83
N GLU A 250 5.90 7.13 0.46
CA GLU A 250 6.49 6.56 -0.75
C GLU A 250 5.94 7.22 -2.03
N ARG A 251 4.67 7.61 -2.04
CA ARG A 251 4.06 8.34 -3.16
C ARG A 251 4.67 9.72 -3.35
N ILE A 252 4.89 10.47 -2.26
CA ILE A 252 5.55 11.78 -2.30
C ILE A 252 7.00 11.61 -2.80
N ARG A 253 7.74 10.64 -2.26
CA ARG A 253 9.12 10.33 -2.70
C ARG A 253 9.17 9.96 -4.19
N LYS A 254 8.30 9.07 -4.65
CA LYS A 254 8.20 8.68 -6.07
C LYS A 254 7.83 9.86 -6.96
N PHE A 255 6.91 10.71 -6.52
CA PHE A 255 6.54 11.93 -7.23
C PHE A 255 7.74 12.87 -7.39
N LEU A 256 8.44 13.17 -6.29
CA LEU A 256 9.62 14.04 -6.32
C LEU A 256 10.75 13.44 -7.16
N ALA A 257 10.96 12.12 -7.09
CA ALA A 257 11.95 11.42 -7.90
C ALA A 257 11.63 11.51 -9.40
N ALA A 258 10.40 11.18 -9.80
CA ALA A 258 9.95 11.28 -11.19
C ALA A 258 10.02 12.72 -11.72
N LEU A 259 9.62 13.69 -10.90
CA LEU A 259 9.71 15.10 -11.26
C LEU A 259 11.17 15.53 -11.44
N ARG A 260 12.10 15.09 -10.60
CA ARG A 260 13.54 15.36 -10.78
C ARG A 260 14.11 14.70 -12.04
N SER A 261 13.77 13.44 -12.32
CA SER A 261 14.26 12.72 -13.51
C SER A 261 13.77 13.33 -14.83
N SER A 262 12.59 13.95 -14.86
CA SER A 262 12.12 14.68 -16.05
C SER A 262 12.90 15.98 -16.32
N ALA A 263 13.73 16.46 -15.37
CA ALA A 263 14.53 17.67 -15.54
C ALA A 263 15.74 17.39 -16.43
N THR A 264 16.42 16.29 -16.16
CA THR A 264 17.65 15.88 -16.83
C THR A 264 17.44 15.36 -18.26
N GLY A 265 16.25 14.86 -18.59
CA GLY A 265 15.93 14.38 -19.94
C GLY A 265 15.70 15.50 -20.98
N THR A 266 15.55 16.75 -20.56
CA THR A 266 15.32 17.88 -21.50
C THR A 266 16.64 18.52 -21.94
N GLU A 267 17.71 18.43 -21.14
CA GLU A 267 19.03 18.95 -21.52
C GLU A 267 19.73 18.09 -22.59
N SER A 268 19.51 16.77 -22.61
CA SER A 268 20.15 15.89 -23.61
C SER A 268 19.55 16.02 -25.02
N ALA A 269 18.24 16.32 -25.13
CA ALA A 269 17.55 16.44 -26.41
C ALA A 269 17.88 17.75 -27.15
N GLY A 270 18.38 18.78 -26.46
CA GLY A 270 18.76 20.06 -27.05
C GLY A 270 20.14 20.08 -27.72
N SER A 271 20.99 19.08 -27.46
CA SER A 271 22.37 19.05 -28.00
C SER A 271 22.51 18.30 -29.33
N GLU A 272 21.56 17.44 -29.68
CA GLU A 272 21.64 16.59 -30.89
C GLU A 272 21.13 17.28 -32.16
N ASN A 273 20.44 18.41 -32.06
CA ASN A 273 19.87 19.10 -33.23
C ASN A 273 20.74 20.25 -33.77
N ASN A 274 22.02 20.30 -33.38
CA ASN A 274 22.96 21.35 -33.80
C ASN A 274 24.31 20.78 -34.25
N ARG A 275 24.28 19.74 -35.09
CA ARG A 275 25.43 19.24 -35.85
C ARG A 275 25.06 19.00 -37.30
#